data_AF-A0AA97BZI3-F1
#
_entry.id   AF-A0AA97BZI3-F1
#
_cell.length_a   1.000
_cell.length_b   1.000
_cell.length_c   1.000
_cell.angle_alpha   90.00
_cell.angle_beta   90.00
_cell.angle_gamma   90.00
#
_symmetry.space_group_name_H-M   'P 1'
#
loop_
_entity.id
_entity.type
_entity.pdbx_description
1 polymer ?
#
loop_
_entity_poly.entity_id
_entity_poly.type
_entity_poly.pdbx_seq_one_letter_code
_entity_poly.pdbx_strand_id
1 'polypeptide(L)'
;MKSIGFMGGSSIFETGTVQEMIDFFDYLSGENIPDLEKELIDSLYRKYIRYQDLDRFENLITELKKSSSSESKYLKYFDAIITCIESAKMFYNSWEIYQPLKVGFTDMPYCIDDKDRPQELYDALTEDDLPFWLR
;
A
#
# COMPACT_ATOMS: atom_id res chain seq x y z
N MET A 1 3.31 11.65 17.12
CA MET A 1 2.49 11.63 15.90
C MET A 1 2.56 10.21 15.40
N LYS A 2 1.44 9.62 14.95
CA LYS A 2 1.48 8.28 14.36
C LYS A 2 2.05 8.40 12.95
N SER A 3 3.18 7.76 12.69
CA SER A 3 3.77 7.61 11.36
C SER A 3 3.04 6.53 10.58
N ILE A 4 2.96 6.74 9.26
CA ILE A 4 2.27 5.86 8.33
C ILE A 4 3.20 5.43 7.20
N GLY A 5 2.86 4.30 6.60
CA GLY A 5 3.67 3.74 5.55
C GLY A 5 3.04 2.53 4.89
N PHE A 6 3.88 1.78 4.19
CA PHE A 6 3.50 0.55 3.52
C PHE A 6 4.09 -0.65 4.24
N MET A 7 3.32 -1.73 4.27
CA MET A 7 3.73 -3.03 4.80
C MET A 7 3.57 -4.05 3.70
N GLY A 8 4.50 -5.01 3.59
CA GLY A 8 4.40 -6.14 2.66
C GLY A 8 5.52 -7.12 2.92
N GLY A 9 5.21 -8.42 2.98
CA GLY A 9 6.16 -9.41 3.45
C GLY A 9 6.70 -9.06 4.85
N SER A 10 8.01 -9.17 5.01
CA SER A 10 8.70 -8.75 6.23
C SER A 10 9.05 -7.26 6.28
N SER A 11 8.68 -6.49 5.26
CA SER A 11 9.05 -5.07 5.13
C SER A 11 7.99 -4.14 5.67
N ILE A 12 8.43 -3.11 6.38
CA ILE A 12 7.64 -1.96 6.81
C ILE A 12 8.43 -0.72 6.41
N PHE A 13 7.83 0.15 5.60
CA PHE A 13 8.45 1.39 5.11
C PHE A 13 7.62 2.60 5.52
N GLU A 14 8.17 3.41 6.42
CA GLU A 14 7.59 4.69 6.80
C GLU A 14 7.74 5.71 5.67
N THR A 15 6.65 6.39 5.33
CA THR A 15 6.64 7.41 4.28
C THR A 15 6.29 8.79 4.79
N GLY A 16 5.63 8.92 5.95
CA GLY A 16 5.38 10.21 6.58
C GLY A 16 4.19 10.21 7.53
N THR A 17 3.43 11.30 7.51
CA THR A 17 2.20 11.50 8.28
C THR A 17 0.96 11.00 7.54
N VAL A 18 -0.14 10.82 8.27
CA VAL A 18 -1.46 10.48 7.68
C VAL A 18 -1.87 11.48 6.59
N GLN A 19 -1.67 12.77 6.81
CA GLN A 19 -2.02 13.80 5.81
C GLN A 19 -1.19 13.66 4.54
N GLU A 20 0.12 13.41 4.65
CA GLU A 20 0.97 13.22 3.48
C GLU A 20 0.62 11.95 2.70
N MET A 21 0.13 10.90 3.38
CA MET A 21 -0.40 9.70 2.72
C MET A 21 -1.72 9.99 2.00
N ILE A 22 -2.63 10.77 2.59
CA ILE A 22 -3.85 11.24 1.90
C ILE A 22 -3.48 12.03 0.65
N ASP A 23 -2.56 13.00 0.77
CA ASP A 23 -2.09 13.81 -0.36
C ASP A 23 -1.47 12.95 -1.48
N PHE A 24 -0.84 11.83 -1.14
CA PHE A 24 -0.30 10.87 -2.11
C PHE A 24 -1.42 10.12 -2.85
N PHE A 25 -2.46 9.66 -2.16
CA PHE A 25 -3.61 9.02 -2.81
C PHE A 25 -4.44 10.00 -3.63
N ASP A 26 -4.59 11.25 -3.17
CA ASP A 26 -5.22 12.32 -3.95
C ASP A 26 -4.43 12.59 -5.24
N TYR A 27 -3.09 12.61 -5.16
CA TYR A 27 -2.23 12.68 -6.34
C TYR A 27 -2.47 11.51 -7.31
N LEU A 28 -2.48 10.25 -6.81
CA LEU A 28 -2.75 9.08 -7.65
C LEU A 28 -4.12 9.13 -8.32
N SER A 29 -5.13 9.66 -7.63
CA SER A 29 -6.49 9.79 -8.16
C SER A 29 -6.60 10.81 -9.31
N GLY A 30 -5.70 11.78 -9.36
CA GLY A 30 -5.60 12.78 -10.44
C GLY A 30 -4.84 12.30 -11.67
N GLU A 31 -4.12 11.16 -11.57
CA GLU A 31 -3.40 10.58 -12.70
C GLU A 31 -4.37 9.90 -13.68
N ASN A 32 -3.97 9.82 -14.95
CA ASN A 32 -4.75 9.17 -16.01
C ASN A 32 -4.63 7.64 -15.93
N ILE A 33 -5.22 7.06 -14.89
CA ILE A 33 -5.20 5.61 -14.61
C ILE A 33 -6.42 4.94 -15.28
N PRO A 34 -6.25 3.82 -16.00
CA PRO A 34 -7.38 3.07 -16.56
C PRO A 34 -8.37 2.63 -15.48
N ASP A 35 -9.68 2.60 -15.78
CA ASP A 35 -10.70 2.29 -14.76
C ASP A 35 -10.47 0.94 -14.06
N LEU A 36 -10.02 -0.07 -14.80
CA LEU A 36 -9.67 -1.38 -14.24
C LEU A 36 -8.52 -1.32 -13.21
N GLU A 37 -7.59 -0.37 -13.36
CA GLU A 37 -6.45 -0.18 -12.46
C GLU A 37 -6.83 0.69 -11.23
N LYS A 38 -7.87 1.53 -11.34
CA LYS A 38 -8.37 2.33 -10.21
C LYS A 38 -8.85 1.44 -9.07
N GLU A 39 -9.42 0.28 -9.37
CA GLU A 39 -9.81 -0.71 -8.36
C GLU A 39 -8.62 -1.19 -7.51
N LEU A 40 -7.42 -1.28 -8.09
CA LEU A 40 -6.22 -1.65 -7.33
C LEU A 40 -5.75 -0.50 -6.42
N ILE A 41 -5.86 0.74 -6.88
CA ILE A 41 -5.55 1.92 -6.06
C ILE A 41 -6.52 2.04 -4.89
N ASP A 42 -7.84 1.88 -5.12
CA ASP A 42 -8.84 1.86 -4.03
C ASP A 42 -8.61 0.67 -3.09
N SER A 43 -8.23 -0.50 -3.62
CA SER A 43 -7.87 -1.66 -2.81
C SER A 43 -6.66 -1.38 -1.91
N LEU A 44 -5.59 -0.73 -2.42
CA LEU A 44 -4.46 -0.33 -1.57
C LEU A 44 -4.87 0.73 -0.54
N TYR A 45 -5.68 1.70 -0.96
CA TYR A 45 -6.18 2.78 -0.10
C TYR A 45 -7.00 2.23 1.07
N ARG A 46 -7.88 1.26 0.83
CA ARG A 46 -8.84 0.81 1.85
C ARG A 46 -8.48 -0.49 2.52
N LYS A 47 -7.90 -1.41 1.75
CA LYS A 47 -7.68 -2.81 2.10
C LYS A 47 -6.21 -3.18 1.97
N TYR A 48 -5.92 -4.00 0.99
CA TYR A 48 -4.64 -4.57 0.66
C TYR A 48 -4.67 -5.05 -0.79
N ILE A 49 -3.51 -5.25 -1.40
CA ILE A 49 -3.42 -5.87 -2.74
C ILE A 49 -3.39 -7.39 -2.56
N ARG A 50 -4.16 -8.13 -3.37
CA ARG A 50 -4.17 -9.59 -3.36
C ARG A 50 -2.93 -10.16 -4.04
N TYR A 51 -2.54 -11.38 -3.68
CA TYR A 51 -1.34 -12.00 -4.23
C TYR A 51 -1.36 -12.06 -5.77
N GLN A 52 -2.47 -12.49 -6.37
CA GLN A 52 -2.59 -12.58 -7.84
C GLN A 52 -2.49 -11.24 -8.57
N ASP A 53 -2.72 -10.13 -7.86
CA ASP A 53 -2.72 -8.79 -8.43
C ASP A 53 -1.36 -8.08 -8.23
N LEU A 54 -0.40 -8.68 -7.52
CA LEU A 54 0.87 -8.04 -7.20
C LEU A 54 1.71 -7.68 -8.44
N ASP A 55 1.81 -8.59 -9.42
CA ASP A 55 2.56 -8.31 -10.66
C ASP A 55 1.90 -7.17 -11.45
N ARG A 56 0.57 -7.19 -11.52
CA ARG A 56 -0.21 -6.15 -12.20
C ARG A 56 -0.04 -4.80 -11.52
N PHE A 57 -0.14 -4.78 -10.18
CA PHE A 57 -0.01 -3.56 -9.39
C PHE A 57 1.42 -3.00 -9.43
N GLU A 58 2.45 -3.85 -9.39
CA GLU A 58 3.84 -3.43 -9.53
C GLU A 58 4.11 -2.73 -10.86
N ASN A 59 3.56 -3.27 -11.96
CA ASN A 59 3.67 -2.66 -13.28
C ASN A 59 3.03 -1.26 -13.30
N LEU A 60 1.80 -1.12 -12.77
CA LEU A 60 1.12 0.17 -12.65
C LEU A 60 1.96 1.19 -11.88
N ILE A 61 2.43 0.82 -10.68
CA ILE A 61 3.24 1.71 -9.82
C ILE A 61 4.57 2.07 -10.49
N THR A 62 5.18 1.14 -11.21
CA THR A 62 6.42 1.38 -11.97
C THR A 62 6.19 2.35 -13.12
N GLU A 63 5.07 2.26 -13.83
CA GLU A 63 4.70 3.19 -14.90
C GLU A 63 4.42 4.59 -14.35
N LEU A 64 3.64 4.69 -13.27
CA LEU A 64 3.37 5.96 -12.58
C LEU A 64 4.65 6.62 -12.04
N LYS A 65 5.57 5.81 -11.51
CA LYS A 65 6.89 6.30 -11.08
C LYS A 65 7.69 6.87 -12.27
N LYS A 66 7.66 6.20 -13.43
CA LYS A 66 8.38 6.64 -14.64
C LYS A 66 7.77 7.90 -15.27
N SER A 67 6.45 8.06 -15.22
CA SER A 67 5.77 9.26 -15.70
C SER A 67 5.92 10.45 -14.75
N SER A 68 6.17 10.19 -13.46
CA SER A 68 6.42 11.24 -12.47
C SER A 68 7.76 11.95 -12.68
N SER A 69 7.81 13.23 -12.32
CA SER A 69 9.07 14.01 -12.33
C SER A 69 10.09 13.40 -11.35
N SER A 70 11.38 13.44 -11.72
CA SER A 70 12.48 13.02 -10.84
C SER A 70 12.61 13.87 -9.57
N GLU A 71 11.94 15.03 -9.52
CA GLU A 71 11.87 15.89 -8.33
C GLU A 71 10.56 15.70 -7.54
N SER A 72 9.74 14.71 -7.93
CA SER A 72 8.48 14.44 -7.25
C SER A 72 8.72 14.00 -5.80
N LYS A 73 8.06 14.68 -4.86
CA LYS A 73 8.02 14.29 -3.44
C LYS A 73 7.45 12.88 -3.22
N TYR A 74 6.83 12.29 -4.25
CA TYR A 74 6.20 10.97 -4.21
C TYR A 74 7.11 9.81 -4.60
N LEU A 75 8.34 10.06 -5.08
CA LEU A 75 9.28 8.99 -5.44
C LEU A 75 9.50 7.97 -4.31
N LYS A 76 9.63 8.45 -3.07
CA LYS A 76 9.79 7.60 -1.88
C LYS A 76 8.60 6.66 -1.65
N TYR A 77 7.38 7.06 -2.06
CA TYR A 77 6.18 6.24 -1.89
C TYR A 77 6.13 5.14 -2.94
N PHE A 78 6.45 5.46 -4.19
CA PHE A 78 6.56 4.46 -5.25
C PHE A 78 7.64 3.42 -4.93
N ASP A 79 8.81 3.86 -4.44
CA ASP A 79 9.89 2.96 -4.01
C ASP A 79 9.45 2.06 -2.86
N ALA A 80 8.82 2.63 -1.83
CA ALA A 80 8.30 1.87 -0.70
C ALA A 80 7.29 0.80 -1.13
N ILE A 81 6.36 1.15 -2.04
CA ILE A 81 5.39 0.18 -2.59
C ILE A 81 6.12 -0.96 -3.30
N ILE A 82 7.04 -0.65 -4.23
CA ILE A 82 7.78 -1.67 -5.00
C ILE A 82 8.55 -2.59 -4.05
N THR A 83 9.29 -2.05 -3.08
CA THR A 83 10.03 -2.87 -2.12
C THR A 83 9.11 -3.75 -1.26
N CYS A 84 7.94 -3.24 -0.86
CA CYS A 84 6.95 -4.05 -0.13
C CYS A 84 6.33 -5.15 -1.00
N ILE A 85 6.12 -4.91 -2.30
CA ILE A 85 5.66 -5.94 -3.24
C ILE A 85 6.72 -7.04 -3.39
N GLU A 86 7.97 -6.67 -3.67
CA GLU A 86 9.08 -7.62 -3.78
C GLU A 86 9.22 -8.48 -2.51
N SER A 87 9.14 -7.83 -1.35
CA SER A 87 9.17 -8.50 -0.05
C SER A 87 7.98 -9.46 0.13
N ALA A 88 6.75 -9.05 -0.23
CA ALA A 88 5.58 -9.91 -0.15
C ALA A 88 5.70 -11.15 -1.04
N LYS A 89 6.22 -11.00 -2.26
CA LYS A 89 6.49 -12.11 -3.20
C LYS A 89 7.55 -13.06 -2.63
N MET A 90 8.68 -12.53 -2.16
CA MET A 90 9.74 -13.34 -1.54
C MET A 90 9.25 -14.09 -0.31
N PHE A 91 8.44 -13.43 0.52
CA PHE A 91 7.86 -14.02 1.73
C PHE A 91 6.95 -15.19 1.38
N TYR A 92 6.03 -15.00 0.43
CA TYR A 92 5.16 -16.06 -0.04
C TYR A 92 5.93 -17.23 -0.66
N ASN A 93 6.92 -16.96 -1.51
CA ASN A 93 7.72 -18.01 -2.15
C ASN A 93 8.55 -18.83 -1.16
N SER A 94 8.96 -18.22 -0.04
CA SER A 94 9.80 -18.88 0.96
C SER A 94 9.00 -19.67 1.99
N TRP A 95 7.79 -19.21 2.31
CA TRP A 95 7.02 -19.72 3.45
C TRP A 95 5.59 -20.15 3.13
N GLU A 96 5.12 -19.96 1.89
CA GLU A 96 3.72 -20.18 1.46
C GLU A 96 2.68 -19.40 2.30
N ILE A 97 3.12 -18.34 2.98
CA ILE A 97 2.28 -17.48 3.80
C ILE A 97 2.21 -16.12 3.12
N TYR A 98 1.00 -15.63 2.83
CA TYR A 98 0.85 -14.34 2.19
C TYR A 98 0.74 -13.21 3.22
N GLN A 99 1.78 -12.36 3.28
CA GLN A 99 1.74 -11.10 4.01
C GLN A 99 1.55 -9.94 3.01
N PRO A 100 0.33 -9.39 2.91
CA PRO A 100 -0.06 -8.57 1.77
C PRO A 100 0.54 -7.17 1.80
N LEU A 101 0.59 -6.54 0.62
CA LEU A 101 0.85 -5.10 0.52
C LEU A 101 -0.36 -4.33 1.06
N LYS A 102 -0.15 -3.48 2.06
CA LYS A 102 -1.19 -2.58 2.63
C LYS A 102 -0.60 -1.33 3.26
N VAL A 103 -1.46 -0.34 3.49
CA VAL A 103 -1.14 0.86 4.26
C VAL A 103 -1.38 0.60 5.75
N GLY A 104 -0.46 1.05 6.60
CA GLY A 104 -0.58 0.90 8.05
C GLY A 104 0.34 1.83 8.84
N PHE A 105 0.15 1.87 10.16
CA PHE A 105 0.99 2.59 11.09
C PHE A 105 2.36 1.93 11.21
N THR A 106 3.44 2.72 11.16
CA THR A 106 4.82 2.21 11.24
C THR A 106 5.38 2.26 12.66
N ASP A 107 4.77 3.05 13.54
CA ASP A 107 5.19 3.17 14.93
C ASP A 107 4.79 1.97 15.79
N MET A 108 5.65 1.63 16.75
CA MET A 108 5.36 0.66 17.80
C MET A 108 4.42 1.28 18.87
N PRO A 109 3.41 0.56 19.41
CA PRO A 109 3.07 -0.84 19.13
C PRO A 109 2.14 -1.05 17.92
N TYR A 110 1.63 0.03 17.33
CA TYR A 110 0.57 -0.02 16.31
C TYR A 110 0.94 -0.83 15.05
N CYS A 111 2.22 -0.85 14.68
CA CYS A 111 2.68 -1.64 13.53
C CYS A 111 2.52 -3.16 13.73
N ILE A 112 2.57 -3.65 14.97
CA ILE A 112 2.29 -5.06 15.30
C ILE A 112 0.80 -5.33 15.09
N ASP A 113 -0.07 -4.48 15.66
CA ASP A 113 -1.52 -4.62 15.53
C ASP A 113 -1.96 -4.61 14.05
N ASP A 114 -1.37 -3.74 13.24
CA ASP A 114 -1.64 -3.69 11.80
C ASP A 114 -1.10 -4.92 11.07
N LYS A 115 0.12 -5.38 11.38
CA LYS A 115 0.70 -6.58 10.75
C LYS A 115 -0.15 -7.82 11.03
N ASP A 116 -0.61 -7.97 12.27
CA ASP A 116 -1.34 -9.15 12.75
C ASP A 116 -2.85 -9.06 12.48
N ARG A 117 -3.35 -7.92 11.99
CA ARG A 117 -4.77 -7.74 11.68
C ARG A 117 -5.24 -8.79 10.64
N PRO A 118 -6.25 -9.62 10.97
CA PRO A 118 -6.80 -10.62 10.06
C PRO A 118 -7.32 -10.01 8.75
N GLN A 119 -7.11 -10.71 7.63
CA GLN A 119 -7.51 -10.23 6.30
C GLN A 119 -9.03 -10.11 6.16
N GLU A 120 -9.78 -10.96 6.85
CA GLU A 120 -11.24 -10.99 6.85
C GLU A 120 -11.85 -9.66 7.34
N LEU A 121 -11.13 -8.95 8.23
CA LEU A 121 -11.54 -7.62 8.70
C LEU A 121 -11.40 -6.56 7.61
N TYR A 122 -10.39 -6.68 6.74
CA TYR A 122 -10.25 -5.81 5.57
C TYR A 122 -11.26 -6.18 4.48
N ASP A 123 -11.50 -7.47 4.25
CA ASP A 123 -12.48 -7.94 3.28
C ASP A 123 -13.90 -7.45 3.62
N ALA A 124 -14.22 -7.38 4.91
CA ALA A 124 -15.49 -6.87 5.42
C ALA A 124 -15.70 -5.35 5.27
N LEU A 125 -14.65 -4.57 4.93
CA LEU A 125 -14.81 -3.13 4.72
C LEU A 125 -15.66 -2.84 3.48
N THR A 126 -16.64 -1.95 3.66
CA THR A 126 -17.48 -1.36 2.62
C THR A 126 -16.92 -0.01 2.15
N GLU A 127 -17.50 0.58 1.09
CA GLU A 127 -17.10 1.89 0.57
C GLU A 127 -17.33 3.03 1.58
N ASP A 128 -18.33 2.89 2.44
CA ASP A 128 -18.67 3.86 3.51
C ASP A 128 -17.73 3.76 4.72
N ASP A 129 -16.98 2.66 4.85
CA ASP A 129 -16.07 2.45 5.96
C ASP A 129 -14.74 3.17 5.76
N LEU A 130 -14.28 3.86 6.80
CA LEU A 130 -12.92 4.42 6.81
C LEU A 130 -11.88 3.28 6.76
N PRO A 131 -10.83 3.40 5.93
CA PRO A 131 -9.64 2.54 5.99
C PRO A 131 -9.06 2.47 7.40
N PHE A 132 -8.50 1.32 7.79
CA PHE A 132 -7.97 1.15 9.14
C PHE A 132 -6.86 2.16 9.51
N TRP A 133 -6.04 2.57 8.54
CA TRP A 133 -4.97 3.54 8.77
C TRP A 133 -5.47 4.99 8.94
N LEU A 134 -6.78 5.22 8.75
CA LEU A 134 -7.47 6.47 9.07
C LEU A 134 -8.25 6.41 10.40
N ARG A 135 -8.12 5.32 11.17
CA ARG A 135 -8.82 5.11 12.45
C ARG A 135 -7.96 5.38 13.69
#